data_AF-A0A392RAL0-F1
#
_entry.id   AF-A0A392RAL0-F1
#
_cell.length_a   1.000
_cell.length_b   1.000
_cell.length_c   1.000
_cell.angle_alpha   90.00
_cell.angle_beta   90.00
_cell.angle_gamma   90.00
#
_symmetry.space_group_name_H-M   'P 1'
#
loop_
_entity.id
_entity.type
_entity.pdbx_description
1 polymer ?
#
loop_
_entity_poly.entity_id
_entity_poly.type
_entity_poly.pdbx_seq_one_letter_code
_entity_poly.pdbx_strand_id
1 'polypeptide(L)'
;MHKRKEDCSTAQQLGVTCLAAYTAGAVGTVISNPADNVMTSLYKKKAESAMQAIKNIGFINLFTRSLPIRIALLGPVVTLQWFLYDTIK
;
A
#
# COMPACT_ATOMS: atom_id res chain seq x y z
N MET A 1 -23.52 -19.81 1.94
CA MET A 1 -24.59 -18.86 2.31
C MET A 1 -24.05 -17.45 2.17
N HIS A 2 -24.49 -16.70 1.15
CA HIS A 2 -24.13 -15.29 0.98
C HIS A 2 -25.07 -14.47 1.87
N LYS A 3 -24.62 -14.06 3.07
CA LYS A 3 -25.34 -13.03 3.83
C LYS A 3 -25.33 -11.75 3.00
N ARG A 4 -26.50 -11.13 2.78
CA ARG A 4 -26.57 -9.84 2.09
C ARG A 4 -25.97 -8.77 2.99
N LYS A 5 -25.36 -7.73 2.42
CA LYS A 5 -24.75 -6.61 3.18
C LYS A 5 -25.75 -6.04 4.21
N GLU A 6 -27.02 -6.05 3.85
CA GLU A 6 -28.21 -5.63 4.61
C GLU A 6 -28.37 -6.36 5.96
N ASP A 7 -27.87 -7.60 6.07
CA ASP A 7 -27.98 -8.45 7.28
C ASP A 7 -26.77 -8.34 8.22
N CYS A 8 -25.80 -7.46 7.92
CA CYS A 8 -24.63 -7.20 8.73
C CYS A 8 -24.79 -5.90 9.53
N SER A 9 -24.50 -5.95 10.83
CA SER A 9 -24.40 -4.76 11.68
C SER A 9 -23.37 -3.76 11.11
N THR A 10 -23.60 -2.46 11.30
CA THR A 10 -22.70 -1.39 10.84
C THR A 10 -21.25 -1.62 11.24
N ALA A 11 -21.01 -2.12 12.46
CA ALA A 11 -19.65 -2.47 12.93
C ALA A 11 -18.99 -3.59 12.10
N GLN A 12 -19.76 -4.56 11.62
CA GLN A 12 -19.26 -5.64 10.78
C GLN A 12 -18.96 -5.16 9.35
N GLN A 13 -19.80 -4.27 8.79
CA GLN A 13 -19.52 -3.66 7.49
C GLN A 13 -18.26 -2.80 7.54
N LEU A 14 -18.13 -1.97 8.58
CA LEU A 14 -16.98 -1.09 8.81
C LEU A 14 -15.68 -1.88 8.99
N GLY A 15 -15.72 -2.99 9.74
CA GLY A 15 -14.59 -3.90 9.90
C GLY A 15 -14.13 -4.54 8.58
N VAL A 16 -15.08 -4.98 7.74
CA VAL A 16 -14.75 -5.54 6.41
C VAL A 16 -14.15 -4.48 5.49
N THR A 17 -14.69 -3.26 5.47
CA THR A 17 -14.13 -2.17 4.67
C THR A 17 -12.72 -1.82 5.14
N CYS A 18 -12.46 -1.76 6.45
CA CYS A 18 -11.12 -1.52 6.97
C CYS A 18 -10.11 -2.59 6.55
N LEU A 19 -10.48 -3.87 6.66
CA LEU A 19 -9.62 -4.97 6.21
C LEU A 19 -9.36 -4.90 4.70
N ALA A 20 -10.40 -4.67 3.91
CA ALA A 20 -10.29 -4.52 2.46
C ALA A 20 -9.39 -3.33 2.08
N ALA A 21 -9.54 -2.20 2.77
CA ALA A 21 -8.74 -0.99 2.58
C ALA A 21 -7.25 -1.22 2.93
N TYR A 22 -6.97 -1.91 4.03
CA TYR A 22 -5.61 -2.28 4.42
C TYR A 22 -4.95 -3.18 3.37
N THR A 23 -5.66 -4.22 2.92
CA THR A 23 -5.16 -5.15 1.89
C THR A 23 -4.94 -4.42 0.56
N ALA A 24 -5.87 -3.57 0.13
CA ALA A 24 -5.72 -2.78 -1.08
C ALA A 24 -4.50 -1.83 -1.00
N GLY A 25 -4.30 -1.17 0.14
CA GLY A 25 -3.13 -0.33 0.40
C GLY A 25 -1.81 -1.12 0.37
N ALA A 26 -1.80 -2.32 0.95
CA ALA A 26 -0.63 -3.20 0.93
C ALA A 26 -0.25 -3.62 -0.50
N VAL A 27 -1.23 -4.06 -1.30
CA VAL A 27 -1.01 -4.46 -2.70
C VAL A 27 -0.52 -3.28 -3.55
N GLY A 28 -1.16 -2.12 -3.41
CA GLY A 28 -0.71 -0.90 -4.12
C GLY A 28 0.72 -0.51 -3.75
N THR A 29 1.11 -0.69 -2.49
CA THR A 29 2.47 -0.42 -2.03
C THR A 29 3.49 -1.36 -2.65
N VAL A 30 3.19 -2.66 -2.75
CA VAL A 30 4.09 -3.66 -3.36
C VAL A 30 4.39 -3.30 -4.82
N ILE A 31 3.36 -2.91 -5.59
CA ILE A 31 3.49 -2.60 -7.02
C ILE A 31 4.25 -1.28 -7.23
N SER A 32 4.01 -0.27 -6.39
CA SER A 32 4.67 1.03 -6.52
C SER A 32 6.10 1.05 -5.98
N ASN A 33 6.45 0.15 -5.04
CA ASN A 33 7.75 0.14 -4.36
C ASN A 33 9.00 0.18 -5.26
N PRO A 34 9.04 -0.57 -6.38
CA PRO A 34 10.17 -0.50 -7.31
C PRO A 34 10.33 0.90 -7.91
N ALA A 35 9.23 1.51 -8.37
CA ALA A 35 9.25 2.83 -8.98
C ALA A 35 9.70 3.89 -7.97
N ASP A 36 9.18 3.83 -6.73
CA ASP A 36 9.56 4.72 -5.64
C ASP A 36 11.05 4.61 -5.29
N ASN A 37 11.58 3.38 -5.25
CA ASN A 37 12.98 3.13 -4.95
C ASN A 37 13.92 3.61 -6.09
N VAL A 38 13.52 3.44 -7.35
CA VAL A 38 14.25 3.98 -8.51
C VAL A 38 14.24 5.51 -8.50
N MET A 39 13.06 6.12 -8.34
CA MET A 39 12.91 7.58 -8.28
C MET A 39 13.70 8.18 -7.12
N THR A 40 13.70 7.54 -5.96
CA THR A 40 14.53 7.93 -4.81
C THR A 40 16.01 7.84 -5.11
N SER A 41 16.46 6.81 -5.85
CA SER A 41 17.86 6.66 -6.25
C SER A 41 18.31 7.75 -7.22
N LEU A 42 17.46 8.12 -8.18
CA LEU A 42 17.71 9.23 -9.11
C LEU A 42 17.75 10.57 -8.37
N TYR A 43 16.77 10.82 -7.50
CA TYR A 43 16.70 12.07 -6.72
C TYR A 43 17.91 12.26 -5.80
N LYS A 44 18.41 11.17 -5.21
CA LYS A 44 19.62 11.18 -4.36
C LYS A 44 20.93 11.16 -5.17
N LYS A 45 20.87 11.29 -6.50
CA LYS A 45 22.02 11.19 -7.42
C LYS A 45 22.86 9.91 -7.23
N LYS A 46 22.23 8.82 -6.78
CA LYS A 46 22.88 7.50 -6.61
C LYS A 46 22.93 6.70 -7.91
N ALA A 47 22.23 7.15 -8.95
CA ALA A 47 22.26 6.60 -10.28
C ALA A 47 21.97 7.73 -11.29
N GLU A 48 22.58 7.67 -12.47
CA GLU A 48 22.37 8.64 -13.54
C GLU A 48 21.23 8.24 -14.48
N SER A 49 20.86 6.95 -14.48
CA SER A 49 19.71 6.42 -15.23
C SER A 49 18.90 5.41 -14.42
N ALA A 50 17.62 5.25 -14.78
CA ALA A 50 16.72 4.29 -14.12
C ALA A 50 17.27 2.85 -14.19
N MET A 51 17.89 2.49 -15.32
CA MET A 51 18.48 1.16 -15.52
C MET A 51 19.71 0.93 -14.62
N GLN A 52 20.53 1.97 -14.40
CA GLN A 52 21.64 1.92 -13.47
C GLN A 52 21.15 1.84 -12.01
N ALA A 53 20.04 2.49 -11.66
CA ALA A 53 19.43 2.38 -10.34
C ALA A 53 18.95 0.95 -10.05
N ILE A 54 18.26 0.34 -11.02
CA ILE A 54 17.79 -1.05 -10.91
C ILE A 54 18.96 -2.01 -10.71
N LYS A 55 20.03 -1.84 -11.49
CA LYS A 55 21.24 -2.68 -11.40
C LYS A 55 21.98 -2.52 -10.07
N ASN A 56 22.04 -1.30 -9.51
CA ASN A 56 22.70 -1.04 -8.22
C ASN A 56 21.89 -1.50 -7.01
N ILE A 57 20.57 -1.37 -7.06
CA ILE A 57 19.71 -1.78 -5.94
C ILE A 57 19.53 -3.31 -5.96
N GLY A 58 19.33 -3.89 -7.14
CA GLY A 58 18.98 -5.30 -7.34
C GLY A 58 17.46 -5.51 -7.37
N PHE A 59 17.00 -6.42 -8.25
CA PHE A 59 15.58 -6.63 -8.52
C PHE A 59 14.77 -7.03 -7.28
N ILE A 60 15.33 -7.86 -6.41
CA ILE A 60 14.65 -8.29 -5.17
C ILE A 60 14.59 -7.13 -4.16
N ASN A 61 15.69 -6.40 -3.99
CA ASN A 61 15.77 -5.28 -3.05
C ASN A 61 14.88 -4.10 -3.46
N LEU A 62 14.56 -3.94 -4.74
CA LEU A 62 13.57 -2.98 -5.22
C LEU A 62 12.19 -3.22 -4.59
N PHE A 63 11.84 -4.49 -4.36
CA PHE A 63 10.57 -4.85 -3.74
C PHE A 63 10.67 -4.99 -2.22
N THR A 64 11.79 -5.44 -1.64
CA THR A 64 11.85 -5.78 -0.20
C THR A 64 12.42 -4.68 0.70
N ARG A 65 13.29 -3.78 0.21
CA ARG A 65 14.11 -2.88 1.06
C ARG A 65 13.33 -1.87 1.90
N SER A 66 12.15 -1.48 1.46
CA SER A 66 11.32 -0.40 2.07
C SER A 66 9.88 -0.84 2.33
N LEU A 67 9.52 -2.06 1.94
CA LEU A 67 8.15 -2.53 1.90
C LEU A 67 7.47 -2.63 3.28
N PRO A 68 8.11 -3.19 4.32
CA PRO A 68 7.43 -3.36 5.61
C PRO A 68 7.07 -2.01 6.25
N ILE A 69 7.98 -1.05 6.20
CA ILE A 69 7.77 0.31 6.73
C ILE A 69 6.67 1.03 5.94
N ARG A 70 6.66 0.90 4.61
CA ARG A 70 5.65 1.55 3.77
C ARG A 70 4.26 0.95 3.94
N ILE A 71 4.14 -0.37 4.09
CA ILE A 71 2.86 -1.03 4.39
C ILE A 71 2.37 -0.62 5.78
N ALA A 72 3.27 -0.60 6.78
CA ALA A 72 2.91 -0.17 8.14
C ALA A 72 2.48 1.31 8.20
N LEU A 73 3.01 2.17 7.31
CA LEU A 73 2.64 3.58 7.24
C LEU A 73 1.38 3.82 6.41
N LEU A 74 1.29 3.27 5.19
CA LEU A 74 0.16 3.49 4.28
C LEU A 74 -1.09 2.70 4.69
N GLY A 75 -0.93 1.52 5.28
CA GLY A 75 -2.03 0.68 5.72
C GLY A 75 -2.99 1.41 6.65
N PRO A 76 -2.53 1.96 7.79
CA PRO A 76 -3.38 2.74 8.70
C PRO A 76 -3.99 3.99 8.06
N VAL A 77 -3.24 4.71 7.22
CA VAL A 77 -3.73 5.92 6.54
C VAL A 77 -4.90 5.59 5.60
N VAL A 78 -4.74 4.58 4.76
CA VAL A 78 -5.81 4.15 3.83
C VAL A 78 -6.98 3.55 4.59
N THR A 79 -6.71 2.73 5.61
CA THR A 79 -7.76 2.14 6.46
C THR A 79 -8.59 3.22 7.14
N LEU A 80 -7.95 4.25 7.69
CA LEU A 80 -8.63 5.38 8.33
C LEU A 80 -9.42 6.23 7.33
N GLN A 81 -8.87 6.47 6.12
CA GLN A 81 -9.56 7.18 5.05
C GLN A 81 -10.90 6.50 4.70
N TRP A 82 -10.87 5.19 4.50
CA TRP A 82 -12.07 4.41 4.18
C TRP A 82 -13.00 4.25 5.38
N PHE A 83 -12.47 4.13 6.59
CA PHE A 83 -13.26 4.09 7.82
C PHE A 83 -14.08 5.38 8.00
N LEU A 84 -13.47 6.55 7.84
CA LEU A 84 -14.15 7.83 7.95
C LEU A 84 -15.17 8.01 6.82
N TYR A 85 -14.84 7.56 5.60
CA TYR A 85 -15.78 7.58 4.47
C TYR A 85 -17.03 6.73 4.74
N ASP A 86 -16.87 5.50 5.22
CA ASP A 86 -18.00 4.61 5.55
C ASP A 86 -18.76 5.04 6.81
N THR A 87 -18.17 5.86 7.69
CA THR A 87 -18.86 6.41 8.87
C THR A 87 -19.75 7.60 8.52
N ILE A 88 -19.37 8.40 7.52
CA ILE A 88 -20.13 9.58 7.08
C ILE A 88 -21.21 9.19 6.05
N LYS A 89 -20.99 8.10 5.32
CA LYS A 89 -21.87 7.60 4.27
C LYS A 89 -23.10 6.88 4.82
#